data_AF-A0A192C689-F1
#
_entry.id   AF-A0A192C689-F1
#
_cell.length_a   1.000
_cell.length_b   1.000
_cell.length_c   1.000
_cell.angle_alpha   90.00
_cell.angle_beta   90.00
_cell.angle_gamma   90.00
#
_symmetry.space_group_name_H-M   'P 1'
#
loop_
_entity.id
_entity.type
_entity.pdbx_description
1 polymer ?
#
loop_
_entity_poly.entity_id
_entity_poly.type
_entity_poly.pdbx_seq_one_letter_code
_entity_poly.pdbx_strand_id
1 'polypeptide(L)'
;MLQPGEYSLWFTCYRDDPTTTIPRPSGRGSRDCASLTFVCLAFLIGPSIKNSSPEEMVSVYHFWTIVLAIAGMVLYFICFKSTRENVVRIVAQPSLKISLQTLKRNRPLFMLCIGALCVLISTFAVSASSLFYVRYVLNDTGLFTVLVLVQNLVGTVASAPLVPGMVARIGKKNTFLIGALLGTCGYLLFFWVSVWSLPVALVALAIASIGQGVTMTVMWALEADTVEYGEYLTGVRIEGLTYSLFSFTRKCGQAIGGSIPAFILGLSGYIANQAQTPEVITGIRTSIALVPCGFMLLAFVIIWFYPLTDKKFKEIVVEIDNRKKVQQQLINDITS
;
A
#
# COMPACT_ATOMS: atom_id res chain seq x y z
N MET A 1 -29.48 15.84 27.82
CA MET A 1 -28.85 16.58 26.71
C MET A 1 -27.36 16.59 26.95
N LEU A 2 -26.59 15.93 26.09
CA LEU A 2 -25.21 16.25 25.68
C LEU A 2 -24.76 15.09 24.77
N GLN A 3 -24.46 15.40 23.51
CA GLN A 3 -23.93 14.47 22.50
C GLN A 3 -22.56 13.92 22.95
N PRO A 4 -22.14 12.75 22.45
CA PRO A 4 -21.10 12.81 21.42
C PRO A 4 -21.20 11.70 20.37
N GLY A 5 -21.21 12.09 19.10
CA GLY A 5 -20.61 11.30 18.03
C GLY A 5 -19.20 11.81 17.83
N GLU A 6 -18.19 10.95 17.96
CA GLU A 6 -16.92 11.07 17.23
C GLU A 6 -16.06 9.82 17.43
N TYR A 7 -15.92 9.08 16.33
CA TYR A 7 -14.89 8.14 15.93
C TYR A 7 -13.62 8.01 16.81
N SER A 8 -13.57 7.01 17.69
CA SER A 8 -12.30 6.46 18.20
C SER A 8 -12.48 5.07 18.85
N LEU A 9 -12.32 3.99 18.08
CA LEU A 9 -12.15 2.65 18.65
C LEU A 9 -10.91 1.99 18.02
N TRP A 10 -9.76 2.54 18.41
CA TRP A 10 -8.46 1.84 18.49
C TRP A 10 -7.97 1.78 19.95
N PHE A 11 -8.83 2.09 20.92
CA PHE A 11 -8.46 2.26 22.33
C PHE A 11 -9.60 1.79 23.24
N THR A 12 -9.75 0.48 23.39
CA THR A 12 -10.53 -0.11 24.50
C THR A 12 -9.69 -1.16 25.21
N CYS A 13 -8.57 -0.71 25.77
CA CYS A 13 -8.02 -1.28 26.99
C CYS A 13 -7.11 -0.24 27.65
N TYR A 14 -7.69 0.78 28.27
CA TYR A 14 -6.98 1.55 29.30
C TYR A 14 -8.03 2.03 30.30
N ARG A 15 -8.12 1.29 31.40
CA ARG A 15 -8.80 1.72 32.62
C ARG A 15 -8.08 2.98 33.08
N ASP A 16 -8.82 4.02 33.44
CA ASP A 16 -8.29 5.26 33.99
C ASP A 16 -7.39 4.95 35.20
N ASP A 17 -6.07 4.97 35.00
CA ASP A 17 -5.08 5.10 36.05
C ASP A 17 -4.53 6.53 35.94
N PRO A 18 -4.83 7.44 36.89
CA PRO A 18 -4.48 8.85 36.80
C PRO A 18 -2.97 9.12 36.88
N THR A 19 -2.12 8.09 36.95
CA THR A 19 -0.67 8.22 37.15
C THR A 19 0.18 7.87 35.91
N THR A 20 -0.40 7.35 34.82
CA THR A 20 0.36 6.94 33.64
C THR A 20 0.01 7.76 32.40
N THR A 21 0.68 8.90 32.21
CA THR A 21 0.71 9.62 30.94
C THR A 21 1.55 8.85 29.92
N ILE A 22 0.99 7.78 29.34
CA ILE A 22 1.60 7.12 28.18
C ILE A 22 1.22 7.94 26.94
N PRO A 23 2.18 8.53 26.20
CA PRO A 23 1.88 9.24 24.97
C PRO A 23 1.24 8.27 23.97
N ARG A 24 0.04 8.64 23.47
CA ARG A 24 -0.65 7.86 22.42
C ARG A 24 0.28 7.75 21.21
N PRO A 25 0.56 6.55 20.69
CA PRO A 25 1.33 6.45 19.45
C PRO A 25 0.48 7.06 18.33
N SER A 26 0.94 8.20 17.80
CA SER A 26 0.37 8.85 16.63
C SER A 26 0.72 8.04 15.38
N GLY A 27 0.13 6.84 15.24
CA GLY A 27 0.36 5.94 14.09
C GLY A 27 0.00 6.55 12.72
N ARG A 28 -0.67 7.71 12.72
CA ARG A 28 -0.93 8.51 11.51
C ARG A 28 0.35 9.17 10.97
N GLY A 29 1.30 9.56 11.82
CA GLY A 29 2.56 10.19 11.40
C GLY A 29 3.64 9.21 10.94
N SER A 30 3.67 7.98 11.47
CA SER A 30 4.77 7.04 11.21
C SER A 30 4.88 6.56 9.76
N ARG A 31 3.76 6.45 9.03
CA ARG A 31 3.76 5.98 7.62
C ARG A 31 4.11 7.10 6.64
N ASP A 32 3.67 8.31 6.94
CA ASP A 32 4.01 9.51 6.19
C ASP A 32 5.49 9.83 6.37
N CYS A 33 6.02 9.68 7.59
CA CYS A 33 7.46 9.77 7.87
C CYS A 33 8.28 8.75 7.08
N ALA A 34 7.81 7.50 6.93
CA ALA A 34 8.51 6.48 6.14
C ALA A 34 8.55 6.83 4.64
N SER A 35 7.46 7.37 4.10
CA SER A 35 7.40 7.81 2.70
C SER A 35 8.26 9.05 2.44
N LEU A 36 8.27 9.99 3.39
CA LEU A 36 9.18 11.15 3.39
C LEU A 36 10.64 10.73 3.50
N THR A 37 10.95 9.60 4.16
CA THR A 37 12.32 9.10 4.28
C THR A 37 12.92 8.77 2.91
N PHE A 38 12.16 8.15 1.99
CA PHE A 38 12.63 7.90 0.62
C PHE A 38 12.93 9.21 -0.14
N VAL A 39 12.09 10.22 0.05
CA VAL A 39 12.27 11.54 -0.56
C VAL A 39 13.51 12.23 0.01
N CYS A 40 13.66 12.25 1.34
CA CYS A 40 14.84 12.80 2.02
C CYS A 40 16.13 12.11 1.59
N LEU A 41 16.12 10.77 1.46
CA LEU A 41 17.26 10.02 0.95
C LEU A 41 17.59 10.38 -0.50
N ALA A 42 16.58 10.57 -1.37
CA ALA A 42 16.81 11.01 -2.74
C ALA A 42 17.46 12.40 -2.80
N PHE A 43 17.06 13.34 -1.93
CA PHE A 43 17.69 14.66 -1.81
C PHE A 43 19.08 14.61 -1.19
N LEU A 44 19.35 13.69 -0.27
CA LEU A 44 20.65 13.50 0.36
C LEU A 44 21.68 12.89 -0.62
N ILE A 45 21.26 11.87 -1.37
CA ILE A 45 22.13 11.08 -2.24
C ILE A 45 22.25 11.72 -3.64
N GLY A 46 21.19 12.39 -4.11
CA GLY A 46 21.10 12.97 -5.46
C GLY A 46 22.26 13.90 -5.85
N PRO A 47 22.69 14.84 -5.00
CA PRO A 47 23.84 15.71 -5.27
C PRO A 47 25.15 14.94 -5.46
N SER A 48 25.37 13.87 -4.68
CA SER A 48 26.56 13.02 -4.81
C SER A 48 26.57 12.30 -6.15
N ILE A 49 25.44 11.80 -6.63
CA ILE A 49 25.34 11.12 -7.93
C ILE A 49 25.53 12.11 -9.09
N LYS A 50 24.95 13.32 -8.99
CA LYS A 50 24.99 14.33 -10.07
C LYS A 50 26.41 14.85 -10.32
N ASN A 51 27.26 14.90 -9.29
CA ASN A 51 28.61 15.43 -9.38
C ASN A 51 29.67 14.36 -9.70
N SER A 52 29.29 13.10 -9.87
CA SER A 52 30.20 11.99 -10.14
C SER A 52 30.32 11.68 -11.63
N SER A 53 31.53 11.30 -12.04
CA SER A 53 31.76 10.71 -13.37
C SER A 53 31.19 9.29 -13.45
N PRO A 54 30.93 8.75 -14.66
CA PRO A 54 30.39 7.39 -14.83
C PRO A 54 31.23 6.29 -14.18
N GLU A 55 32.55 6.47 -14.11
CA GLU A 55 33.49 5.53 -13.48
C GLU A 55 33.41 5.56 -11.95
N GLU A 56 33.08 6.73 -11.37
CA GLU A 56 32.95 6.92 -9.92
C GLU A 56 31.58 6.50 -9.37
N MET A 57 30.56 6.39 -10.23
CA MET A 57 29.19 6.08 -9.81
C MET A 57 29.10 4.78 -9.01
N VAL A 58 29.83 3.74 -9.41
CA VAL A 58 29.84 2.44 -8.68
C VAL A 58 30.34 2.63 -7.25
N SER A 59 31.41 3.40 -7.07
CA SER A 59 31.98 3.71 -5.75
C SER A 59 31.03 4.54 -4.89
N VAL A 60 30.36 5.54 -5.48
CA VAL A 60 29.35 6.36 -4.77
C VAL A 60 28.15 5.51 -4.35
N TYR A 61 27.65 4.63 -5.22
CA TYR A 61 26.56 3.71 -4.87
C TYR A 61 26.97 2.73 -3.77
N HIS A 62 28.17 2.15 -3.83
CA HIS A 62 28.68 1.27 -2.77
C HIS A 62 28.83 1.99 -1.43
N PHE A 63 29.38 3.20 -1.42
CA PHE A 63 29.54 4.00 -0.21
C PHE A 63 28.19 4.24 0.48
N TRP A 64 27.21 4.76 -0.25
CA TRP A 64 25.87 5.03 0.31
C TRP A 64 25.14 3.76 0.73
N THR A 65 25.32 2.65 -0.01
CA THR A 65 24.73 1.36 0.36
C THR A 65 25.27 0.86 1.70
N ILE A 66 26.58 0.94 1.93
CA ILE A 66 27.21 0.52 3.19
C ILE A 66 26.75 1.41 4.35
N VAL A 67 26.75 2.74 4.15
CA VAL A 67 26.30 3.71 5.17
C VAL A 67 24.86 3.43 5.59
N LEU A 68 23.94 3.26 4.63
CA LEU A 68 22.54 2.98 4.91
C LEU A 68 22.31 1.60 5.54
N ALA A 69 23.11 0.59 5.15
CA ALA A 69 23.03 -0.74 5.74
C ALA A 69 23.44 -0.74 7.22
N ILE A 70 24.54 -0.05 7.56
CA ILE A 70 25.02 0.07 8.95
C ILE A 70 24.01 0.88 9.77
N ALA A 71 23.56 2.04 9.27
CA ALA A 71 22.56 2.86 9.94
C ALA A 71 21.25 2.09 10.18
N GLY A 72 20.78 1.36 9.16
CA GLY A 72 19.60 0.51 9.25
C GLY A 72 19.75 -0.60 10.30
N MET A 73 20.91 -1.24 10.38
CA MET A 73 21.20 -2.27 11.38
C MET A 73 21.18 -1.71 12.80
N VAL A 74 21.81 -0.55 13.02
CA VAL A 74 21.82 0.12 14.33
C VAL A 74 20.41 0.50 14.76
N LEU A 75 19.63 1.12 13.87
CA LEU A 75 18.23 1.48 14.14
C LEU A 75 17.37 0.25 14.43
N TYR A 76 17.58 -0.86 13.72
CA TYR A 76 16.87 -2.11 13.95
C TYR A 76 17.18 -2.68 15.33
N PHE A 77 18.45 -2.68 15.76
CA PHE A 77 18.86 -3.11 17.10
C PHE A 77 18.29 -2.23 18.21
N ILE A 78 18.29 -0.91 18.01
CA ILE A 78 17.66 0.03 18.94
C ILE A 78 16.16 -0.27 19.04
N CYS A 79 15.48 -0.48 17.92
CA CYS A 79 14.06 -0.81 17.90
C CYS A 79 13.77 -2.13 18.63
N PHE A 80 14.57 -3.17 18.39
CA PHE A 80 14.48 -4.45 19.08
C PHE A 80 14.65 -4.30 20.60
N LYS A 81 15.69 -3.60 21.04
CA LYS A 81 15.99 -3.40 22.47
C LYS A 81 14.97 -2.48 23.16
N SER A 82 14.40 -1.52 22.41
CA SER A 82 13.42 -0.57 22.92
C SER A 82 11.99 -1.14 22.94
N THR A 83 11.73 -2.26 22.28
CA THR A 83 10.41 -2.90 22.29
C THR A 83 10.24 -3.68 23.59
N ARG A 84 9.49 -3.11 24.54
CA ARG A 84 9.01 -3.82 25.73
C ARG A 84 7.55 -4.23 25.52
N GLU A 85 7.29 -5.53 25.50
CA GLU A 85 5.92 -6.05 25.42
C GLU A 85 5.22 -5.82 26.77
N ASN A 86 4.38 -4.77 26.84
CA ASN A 86 3.81 -4.28 28.10
C ASN A 86 2.46 -4.94 28.45
N VAL A 87 1.99 -5.93 27.68
CA VAL A 87 0.68 -6.57 27.90
C VAL A 87 0.77 -8.07 27.59
N VAL A 88 0.81 -8.90 28.65
CA VAL A 88 0.67 -10.36 28.51
C VAL A 88 -0.79 -10.66 28.18
N ARG A 89 -1.11 -10.80 26.90
CA ARG A 89 -2.41 -11.33 26.48
C ARG A 89 -2.35 -12.85 26.60
N ILE A 90 -3.24 -13.44 27.39
CA ILE A 90 -3.46 -14.90 27.38
C ILE A 90 -4.19 -15.23 26.07
N VAL A 91 -3.46 -15.24 24.95
CA VAL A 91 -4.00 -15.63 23.66
C VAL A 91 -3.88 -17.15 23.61
N ALA A 92 -5.00 -17.86 23.72
CA ALA A 92 -5.03 -19.28 23.37
C ALA A 92 -4.49 -19.38 21.93
N GLN A 93 -3.38 -20.09 21.73
CA GLN A 93 -2.79 -20.29 20.40
C GLN A 93 -3.71 -21.24 19.62
N PRO A 94 -4.52 -20.76 18.67
CA PRO A 94 -5.38 -21.65 17.91
C PRO A 94 -4.51 -22.64 17.13
N SER A 95 -4.94 -23.91 17.09
CA SER A 95 -4.29 -24.89 16.23
C SER A 95 -4.28 -24.42 14.78
N LEU A 96 -3.24 -24.76 14.01
CA LEU A 96 -3.10 -24.34 12.61
C LEU A 96 -4.33 -24.66 11.75
N LYS A 97 -5.02 -25.77 12.04
CA LYS A 97 -6.26 -26.16 11.35
C LYS A 97 -7.39 -25.16 11.57
N ILE A 98 -7.58 -24.71 12.81
CA ILE A 98 -8.59 -23.70 13.18
C ILE A 98 -8.21 -22.35 12.55
N SER A 99 -6.93 -22.00 12.54
CA SER A 99 -6.44 -20.77 11.92
C SER A 99 -6.66 -20.73 10.41
N LEU A 100 -6.38 -21.83 9.71
CA LEU A 100 -6.63 -21.95 8.27
C LEU A 100 -8.13 -21.96 7.93
N GLN A 101 -8.97 -22.59 8.76
CA GLN A 101 -10.42 -22.58 8.57
C GLN A 101 -11.00 -21.18 8.79
N THR A 102 -10.51 -20.46 9.80
CA THR A 102 -10.86 -19.06 10.08
C THR A 102 -10.53 -18.18 8.88
N LEU A 103 -9.32 -18.35 8.33
CA LEU A 103 -8.86 -17.63 7.14
C LEU A 103 -9.79 -17.90 5.95
N LYS A 104 -10.12 -19.17 5.67
CA LYS A 104 -11.02 -19.59 4.58
C LYS A 104 -12.41 -18.96 4.66
N ARG A 105 -12.92 -18.72 5.87
CA ARG A 105 -14.24 -18.11 6.09
C ARG A 105 -14.21 -16.57 5.97
N ASN A 106 -13.03 -15.96 6.04
CA ASN A 106 -12.84 -14.51 5.92
C ASN A 106 -12.92 -14.04 4.46
N ARG A 107 -14.13 -14.00 3.91
CA ARG A 107 -14.40 -13.53 2.55
C ARG A 107 -13.86 -12.11 2.26
N PRO A 108 -14.00 -11.12 3.18
CA PRO A 108 -13.38 -9.80 2.99
C PRO A 108 -11.88 -9.88 2.76
N LEU A 109 -11.15 -10.70 3.54
CA LEU A 109 -9.71 -10.85 3.38
C LEU A 109 -9.31 -11.34 1.98
N PHE A 110 -9.98 -12.36 1.45
CA PHE A 110 -9.67 -12.85 0.10
C PHE A 110 -9.94 -11.81 -0.98
N MET A 111 -11.08 -11.11 -0.89
CA MET A 111 -11.40 -10.03 -1.82
C MET A 111 -10.36 -8.91 -1.76
N LEU A 112 -9.93 -8.55 -0.55
CA LEU A 112 -8.87 -7.57 -0.35
C LEU A 112 -7.52 -8.05 -0.90
N CYS A 113 -7.15 -9.31 -0.70
CA CYS A 113 -5.93 -9.89 -1.26
C CYS A 113 -5.93 -9.83 -2.80
N ILE A 114 -7.02 -10.22 -3.46
CA ILE A 114 -7.10 -10.16 -4.93
C ILE A 114 -7.08 -8.70 -5.41
N GLY A 115 -7.81 -7.81 -4.73
CA GLY A 115 -7.76 -6.36 -5.01
C GLY A 115 -6.34 -5.80 -4.88
N ALA A 116 -5.67 -6.07 -3.76
CA ALA A 116 -4.29 -5.66 -3.49
C ALA A 116 -3.31 -6.20 -4.53
N LEU A 117 -3.46 -7.46 -4.93
CA LEU A 117 -2.66 -8.07 -5.99
C LEU A 117 -2.80 -7.29 -7.30
N CYS A 118 -4.03 -6.92 -7.69
CA CYS A 118 -4.28 -6.14 -8.90
C CYS A 118 -3.66 -4.73 -8.81
N VAL A 119 -3.84 -4.04 -7.69
CA VAL A 119 -3.28 -2.69 -7.49
C VAL A 119 -1.74 -2.74 -7.54
N LEU A 120 -1.12 -3.75 -6.92
CA LEU A 120 0.33 -3.92 -6.93
C LEU A 120 0.88 -4.31 -8.30
N ILE A 121 0.18 -5.17 -9.04
CA ILE A 121 0.55 -5.47 -10.42
C ILE A 121 0.57 -4.18 -11.25
N SER A 122 -0.49 -3.37 -11.13
CA SER A 122 -0.59 -2.08 -11.80
C SER A 122 0.59 -1.16 -11.45
N THR A 123 0.91 -1.01 -10.17
CA THR A 123 2.04 -0.18 -9.71
C THR A 123 3.39 -0.64 -10.25
N PHE A 124 3.69 -1.94 -10.12
CA PHE A 124 5.00 -2.45 -10.49
C PHE A 124 5.16 -2.60 -12.00
N ALA A 125 4.07 -2.77 -12.75
CA ALA A 125 4.09 -2.74 -14.21
C ALA A 125 4.46 -1.35 -14.75
N VAL A 126 3.91 -0.27 -14.16
CA VAL A 126 4.34 1.11 -14.49
C VAL A 126 5.83 1.26 -14.21
N SER A 127 6.27 0.95 -12.99
CA SER A 127 7.67 1.14 -12.58
C SER A 127 8.65 0.38 -13.47
N ALA A 128 8.34 -0.86 -13.85
CA ALA A 128 9.19 -1.66 -14.74
C ALA A 128 9.17 -1.16 -16.21
N SER A 129 8.07 -0.56 -16.66
CA SER A 129 7.93 -0.06 -18.04
C SER A 129 8.50 1.36 -18.24
N SER A 130 8.59 2.16 -17.18
CA SER A 130 8.96 3.58 -17.23
C SER A 130 10.27 3.85 -17.98
N LEU A 131 11.31 3.02 -17.77
CA LEU A 131 12.60 3.21 -18.44
C LEU A 131 12.52 2.94 -19.95
N PHE A 132 11.81 1.89 -20.36
CA PHE A 132 11.61 1.58 -21.77
C PHE A 132 10.80 2.67 -22.47
N TYR A 133 9.79 3.19 -21.79
CA TYR A 133 8.94 4.26 -22.31
C TYR A 133 9.75 5.54 -22.59
N VAL A 134 10.55 6.02 -21.63
CA VAL A 134 11.34 7.24 -21.86
C VAL A 134 12.42 7.07 -22.93
N ARG A 135 13.03 5.88 -22.98
CA ARG A 135 14.12 5.60 -23.92
C ARG A 135 13.63 5.46 -25.35
N TYR A 136 12.53 4.73 -25.58
CA TYR A 136 12.11 4.32 -26.92
C TYR A 136 10.85 5.04 -27.43
N VAL A 137 10.07 5.68 -26.56
CA VAL A 137 8.88 6.45 -26.96
C VAL A 137 9.16 7.95 -26.89
N LEU A 138 9.78 8.43 -25.80
CA LEU A 138 10.10 9.86 -25.65
C LEU A 138 11.48 10.25 -26.18
N ASN A 139 12.36 9.27 -26.45
CA ASN A 139 13.75 9.49 -26.89
C ASN A 139 14.57 10.39 -25.96
N ASP A 140 14.22 10.48 -24.67
CA ASP A 140 14.92 11.27 -23.66
C ASP A 140 14.95 10.54 -22.32
N THR A 141 16.10 9.95 -21.99
CA THR A 141 16.29 9.20 -20.74
C THR A 141 16.32 10.09 -19.50
N GLY A 142 16.55 11.41 -19.64
CA GLY A 142 16.49 12.36 -18.53
C GLY A 142 15.09 12.49 -17.93
N LEU A 143 14.05 12.21 -18.73
CA LEU A 143 12.65 12.20 -18.30
C LEU A 143 12.30 11.01 -17.39
N PHE A 144 13.19 10.01 -17.25
CA PHE A 144 12.98 8.89 -16.32
C PHE A 144 12.75 9.40 -14.90
N THR A 145 13.64 10.27 -14.44
CA THR A 145 13.56 10.87 -13.09
C THR A 145 12.28 11.67 -12.94
N VAL A 146 11.86 12.40 -13.96
CA VAL A 146 10.61 13.19 -13.94
C VAL A 146 9.39 12.27 -13.80
N LEU A 147 9.29 11.19 -14.58
CA LEU A 147 8.19 10.23 -14.46
C LEU A 147 8.14 9.57 -13.09
N VAL A 148 9.30 9.12 -12.57
CA VAL A 148 9.40 8.49 -11.25
C VAL A 148 9.02 9.47 -10.15
N LEU A 149 9.43 10.73 -10.26
CA LEU A 149 9.03 11.78 -9.33
C LEU A 149 7.53 12.03 -9.40
N VAL A 150 6.94 12.19 -10.59
CA VAL A 150 5.48 12.34 -10.73
C VAL A 150 4.75 11.14 -10.11
N GLN A 151 5.19 9.93 -10.41
CA GLN A 151 4.58 8.71 -9.90
C GLN A 151 4.63 8.61 -8.38
N ASN A 152 5.79 8.81 -7.77
CA ASN A 152 5.97 8.61 -6.33
C ASN A 152 5.57 9.84 -5.51
N LEU A 153 5.97 11.04 -5.92
CA LEU A 153 5.71 12.28 -5.19
C LEU A 153 4.23 12.66 -5.29
N VAL A 154 3.68 12.74 -6.51
CA VAL A 154 2.27 13.13 -6.66
C VAL A 154 1.36 12.00 -6.17
N GLY A 155 1.70 10.75 -6.46
CA GLY A 155 0.91 9.62 -5.99
C GLY A 155 0.87 9.50 -4.48
N THR A 156 2.01 9.50 -3.80
CA THR A 156 2.06 9.21 -2.36
C THR A 156 1.86 10.46 -1.50
N VAL A 157 2.49 11.58 -1.86
CA VAL A 157 2.48 12.79 -1.02
C VAL A 157 1.21 13.61 -1.22
N ALA A 158 0.69 13.71 -2.45
CA ALA A 158 -0.55 14.44 -2.68
C ALA A 158 -1.79 13.66 -2.22
N SER A 159 -1.74 12.32 -2.20
CA SER A 159 -2.87 11.51 -1.70
C SER A 159 -2.97 11.49 -0.17
N ALA A 160 -1.86 11.59 0.56
CA ALA A 160 -1.82 11.56 2.03
C ALA A 160 -2.79 12.54 2.73
N PRO A 161 -2.87 13.84 2.37
CA PRO A 161 -3.84 14.76 2.99
C PRO A 161 -5.29 14.53 2.53
N LEU A 162 -5.49 13.97 1.33
CA LEU A 162 -6.82 13.77 0.76
C LEU A 162 -7.55 12.58 1.41
N VAL A 163 -6.82 11.50 1.67
CA VAL A 163 -7.41 10.23 2.14
C VAL A 163 -8.17 10.37 3.47
N PRO A 164 -7.66 11.02 4.53
CA PRO A 164 -8.38 11.16 5.79
C PRO A 164 -9.74 11.86 5.63
N GLY A 165 -9.77 12.94 4.85
CA GLY A 165 -11.00 13.71 4.59
C GLY A 165 -12.02 12.91 3.78
N MET A 166 -11.55 12.16 2.78
CA MET A 166 -12.42 11.28 1.98
C MET A 166 -12.96 10.13 2.84
N VAL A 167 -12.10 9.41 3.56
CA VAL A 167 -12.51 8.28 4.40
C VAL A 167 -13.52 8.73 5.46
N ALA A 168 -13.33 9.90 6.08
CA ALA A 168 -14.27 10.42 7.08
C ALA A 168 -15.66 10.75 6.49
N ARG A 169 -15.73 11.23 5.23
CA ARG A 169 -16.98 11.68 4.59
C ARG A 169 -17.74 10.55 3.90
N ILE A 170 -17.04 9.71 3.15
CA ILE A 170 -17.65 8.71 2.24
C ILE A 170 -17.30 7.27 2.61
N GLY A 171 -16.41 7.05 3.59
CA GLY A 171 -16.01 5.72 4.05
C GLY A 171 -14.83 5.12 3.28
N LYS A 172 -14.22 4.07 3.87
CA LYS A 172 -13.02 3.41 3.33
C LYS A 172 -13.29 2.74 1.99
N LYS A 173 -14.36 1.95 1.90
CA LYS A 173 -14.73 1.23 0.66
C LYS A 173 -14.89 2.20 -0.52
N ASN A 174 -15.66 3.26 -0.35
CA ASN A 174 -15.92 4.22 -1.42
C ASN A 174 -14.66 5.02 -1.77
N THR A 175 -13.83 5.36 -0.79
CA THR A 175 -12.54 6.03 -1.05
C THR A 175 -11.62 5.15 -1.91
N PHE A 176 -11.56 3.83 -1.63
CA PHE A 176 -10.83 2.88 -2.49
C PHE A 176 -11.39 2.86 -3.91
N LEU A 177 -12.72 2.77 -4.06
CA LEU A 177 -13.36 2.73 -5.38
C LEU A 177 -13.11 4.00 -6.20
N ILE A 178 -13.18 5.18 -5.58
CA ILE A 178 -12.86 6.45 -6.25
C ILE A 178 -11.39 6.49 -6.64
N GLY A 179 -10.48 6.05 -5.77
CA GLY A 179 -9.05 5.96 -6.08
C GLY A 179 -8.78 5.03 -7.27
N ALA A 180 -9.38 3.84 -7.28
CA ALA A 180 -9.23 2.88 -8.36
C ALA A 180 -9.82 3.39 -9.69
N LEU A 181 -10.98 4.05 -9.64
CA LEU A 181 -11.59 4.66 -10.84
C LEU A 181 -10.73 5.82 -11.37
N LEU A 182 -10.26 6.70 -10.49
CA LEU A 182 -9.37 7.81 -10.84
C LEU A 182 -8.07 7.30 -11.46
N GLY A 183 -7.49 6.24 -10.88
CA GLY A 183 -6.31 5.56 -11.42
C GLY A 183 -6.57 4.99 -12.81
N THR A 184 -7.70 4.31 -12.99
CA THR A 184 -8.13 3.74 -14.29
C THR A 184 -8.27 4.83 -15.35
N CYS A 185 -9.01 5.90 -15.06
CA CYS A 185 -9.19 7.02 -15.96
C CYS A 185 -7.85 7.73 -16.28
N GLY A 186 -6.99 7.91 -15.28
CA GLY A 186 -5.67 8.50 -15.46
C GLY A 186 -4.77 7.69 -16.38
N TYR A 187 -4.70 6.35 -16.19
CA TYR A 187 -3.91 5.49 -17.06
C TYR A 187 -4.49 5.38 -18.47
N LEU A 188 -5.81 5.36 -18.61
CA LEU A 188 -6.47 5.40 -19.91
C LEU A 188 -6.15 6.71 -20.64
N LEU A 189 -6.28 7.86 -19.96
CA LEU A 189 -5.91 9.16 -20.50
C LEU A 189 -4.43 9.22 -20.89
N PHE A 190 -3.55 8.67 -20.06
CA PHE A 190 -2.12 8.58 -20.34
C PHE A 190 -1.83 7.81 -21.64
N PHE A 191 -2.54 6.70 -21.89
CA PHE A 191 -2.36 5.93 -23.13
C PHE A 191 -2.66 6.75 -24.40
N TRP A 192 -3.73 7.54 -24.40
CA TRP A 192 -4.15 8.34 -25.55
C TRP A 192 -3.30 9.59 -25.72
N VAL A 193 -2.98 10.29 -24.62
CA VAL A 193 -2.37 11.63 -24.66
C VAL A 193 -0.84 11.58 -24.71
N SER A 194 -0.21 10.46 -24.31
CA SER A 194 1.25 10.26 -24.28
C SER A 194 2.00 10.69 -25.54
N VAL A 195 1.36 10.59 -26.71
CA VAL A 195 2.00 10.85 -28.03
C VAL A 195 1.87 12.31 -28.47
N TRP A 196 0.90 13.05 -27.93
CA TRP A 196 0.54 14.39 -28.42
C TRP A 196 1.35 15.48 -27.74
N SER A 197 1.58 15.36 -26.44
CA SER A 197 2.38 16.32 -25.69
C SER A 197 2.88 15.75 -24.36
N LEU A 198 4.15 15.99 -24.06
CA LEU A 198 4.76 15.57 -22.81
C LEU A 198 4.09 16.19 -21.56
N PRO A 199 3.77 17.50 -21.50
CA PRO A 199 3.15 18.09 -20.31
C PRO A 199 1.79 17.46 -19.98
N VAL A 200 0.95 17.20 -21.00
CA VAL A 200 -0.37 16.61 -20.75
C VAL A 200 -0.26 15.13 -20.39
N ALA A 201 0.75 14.42 -20.93
CA ALA A 201 1.08 13.07 -20.47
C ALA A 201 1.49 13.05 -18.98
N LEU A 202 2.30 14.01 -18.53
CA LEU A 202 2.69 14.12 -17.11
C LEU A 202 1.48 14.42 -16.22
N VAL A 203 0.54 15.27 -16.66
CA VAL A 203 -0.71 15.54 -15.94
C VAL A 203 -1.58 14.28 -15.86
N ALA A 204 -1.74 13.53 -16.96
CA ALA A 204 -2.49 12.28 -16.95
C ALA A 204 -1.87 11.24 -16.02
N LEU A 205 -0.53 11.13 -16.02
CA LEU A 205 0.19 10.26 -15.10
C LEU A 205 0.05 10.71 -13.65
N ALA A 206 0.07 12.02 -13.39
CA ALA A 206 -0.16 12.57 -12.05
C ALA A 206 -1.56 12.18 -11.52
N ILE A 207 -2.60 12.30 -12.34
CA ILE A 207 -3.96 11.86 -12.01
C ILE A 207 -3.99 10.36 -11.69
N ALA A 208 -3.37 9.54 -12.56
CA ALA A 208 -3.29 8.10 -12.36
C ALA A 208 -2.58 7.75 -11.03
N SER A 209 -1.51 8.48 -10.73
CA SER A 209 -0.70 8.29 -9.53
C SER A 209 -1.45 8.67 -8.26
N ILE A 210 -2.24 9.76 -8.27
CA ILE A 210 -3.12 10.12 -7.14
C ILE A 210 -4.12 8.99 -6.87
N GLY A 211 -4.78 8.48 -7.92
CA GLY A 211 -5.72 7.37 -7.79
C GLY A 211 -5.06 6.13 -7.19
N GLN A 212 -3.89 5.76 -7.70
CA GLN A 212 -3.09 4.67 -7.15
C GLN A 212 -2.71 4.91 -5.67
N GLY A 213 -2.26 6.11 -5.33
CA GLY A 213 -1.86 6.47 -3.97
C GLY A 213 -3.01 6.38 -2.97
N VAL A 214 -4.19 6.93 -3.33
CA VAL A 214 -5.41 6.81 -2.53
C VAL A 214 -5.76 5.34 -2.28
N THR A 215 -5.70 4.52 -3.34
CA THR A 215 -6.01 3.10 -3.26
C THR A 215 -5.03 2.37 -2.33
N MET A 216 -3.72 2.64 -2.47
CA MET A 216 -2.68 2.06 -1.62
C MET A 216 -2.80 2.46 -0.16
N THR A 217 -3.15 3.71 0.15
CA THR A 217 -3.31 4.16 1.54
C THR A 217 -4.52 3.51 2.21
N VAL A 218 -5.66 3.45 1.51
CA VAL A 218 -6.89 2.83 2.05
C VAL A 218 -6.76 1.32 2.18
N MET A 219 -5.99 0.68 1.31
CA MET A 219 -5.75 -0.77 1.34
C MET A 219 -5.31 -1.27 2.71
N TRP A 220 -4.40 -0.55 3.38
CA TRP A 220 -3.92 -0.91 4.71
C TRP A 220 -4.97 -0.72 5.82
N ALA A 221 -5.85 0.26 5.67
CA ALA A 221 -6.96 0.46 6.60
C ALA A 221 -8.00 -0.67 6.46
N LEU A 222 -8.24 -1.13 5.23
CA LEU A 222 -9.10 -2.29 4.97
C LEU A 222 -8.46 -3.60 5.46
N GLU A 223 -7.14 -3.73 5.36
CA GLU A 223 -6.42 -4.91 5.89
C GLU A 223 -6.64 -5.06 7.38
N ALA A 224 -6.47 -3.99 8.15
CA ALA A 224 -6.79 -3.96 9.57
C ALA A 224 -8.22 -4.47 9.78
N ASP A 225 -9.21 -3.88 9.10
CA ASP A 225 -10.62 -4.25 9.27
C ASP A 225 -10.93 -5.74 9.03
N THR A 226 -10.16 -6.40 8.16
CA THR A 226 -10.31 -7.84 7.91
C THR A 226 -9.84 -8.70 9.09
N VAL A 227 -8.92 -8.20 9.91
CA VAL A 227 -8.45 -8.86 11.14
C VAL A 227 -9.57 -8.88 12.17
N GLU A 228 -10.22 -7.73 12.41
CA GLU A 228 -11.40 -7.68 13.30
C GLU A 228 -12.56 -8.51 12.76
N TYR A 229 -12.81 -8.51 11.45
CA TYR A 229 -13.82 -9.37 10.84
C TYR A 229 -13.52 -10.86 11.07
N GLY A 230 -12.25 -11.26 11.03
CA GLY A 230 -11.82 -12.61 11.37
C GLY A 230 -12.15 -12.99 12.81
N GLU A 231 -11.81 -12.11 13.77
CA GLU A 231 -12.13 -12.29 15.20
C GLU A 231 -13.65 -12.38 15.43
N TYR A 232 -14.43 -11.56 14.74
CA TYR A 232 -15.89 -11.59 14.84
C TYR A 232 -16.51 -12.94 14.49
N LEU A 233 -16.00 -13.59 13.44
CA LEU A 233 -16.53 -14.85 12.93
C LEU A 233 -16.19 -16.06 13.81
N THR A 234 -15.02 -16.05 14.45
CA THR A 234 -14.48 -17.24 15.12
C THR A 234 -14.24 -17.06 16.61
N GLY A 235 -14.33 -15.83 17.11
CA GLY A 235 -14.02 -15.47 18.50
C GLY A 235 -12.52 -15.52 18.81
N VAL A 236 -11.68 -15.91 17.85
CA VAL A 236 -10.23 -16.02 18.03
C VAL A 236 -9.53 -14.99 17.15
N ARG A 237 -8.65 -14.19 17.75
CA ARG A 237 -7.88 -13.17 17.05
C ARG A 237 -6.65 -13.79 16.39
N ILE A 238 -6.60 -13.78 15.05
CA ILE A 238 -5.53 -14.42 14.25
C ILE A 238 -4.86 -13.37 13.36
N GLU A 239 -4.18 -12.42 13.97
CA GLU A 239 -3.53 -11.31 13.26
C GLU A 239 -2.35 -11.80 12.42
N GLY A 240 -1.46 -12.61 13.03
CA GLY A 240 -0.20 -13.03 12.40
C GLY A 240 -0.39 -13.77 11.08
N LEU A 241 -1.36 -14.69 11.02
CA LEU A 241 -1.66 -15.43 9.78
C LEU A 241 -2.28 -14.51 8.70
N THR A 242 -3.15 -13.58 9.12
CA THR A 242 -3.79 -12.60 8.22
C THR A 242 -2.74 -11.69 7.58
N TYR A 243 -1.87 -11.09 8.39
CA TYR A 243 -0.76 -10.25 7.91
C TYR A 243 0.25 -11.04 7.05
N SER A 244 0.50 -12.31 7.38
CA SER A 244 1.38 -13.19 6.59
C SER A 244 0.81 -13.47 5.21
N LEU A 245 -0.49 -13.83 5.13
CA LEU A 245 -1.17 -14.06 3.85
C LEU A 245 -1.18 -12.78 2.99
N PHE A 246 -1.48 -11.64 3.60
CA PHE A 246 -1.50 -10.37 2.89
C PHE A 246 -0.09 -10.01 2.39
N SER A 247 0.93 -10.13 3.23
CA SER A 247 2.33 -9.89 2.86
C SER A 247 2.81 -10.80 1.73
N PHE A 248 2.46 -12.09 1.76
CA PHE A 248 2.73 -13.02 0.68
C PHE A 248 2.07 -12.57 -0.63
N THR A 249 0.78 -12.24 -0.57
CA THR A 249 0.01 -11.74 -1.71
C THR A 249 0.66 -10.49 -2.32
N ARG A 250 1.16 -9.59 -1.46
CA ARG A 250 1.87 -8.40 -1.93
C ARG A 250 3.12 -8.73 -2.71
N LYS A 251 3.97 -9.62 -2.19
CA LYS A 251 5.20 -10.05 -2.89
C LYS A 251 4.88 -10.69 -4.25
N CYS A 252 3.83 -11.51 -4.32
CA CYS A 252 3.35 -12.06 -5.59
C CYS A 252 2.93 -10.95 -6.56
N GLY A 253 2.12 -9.98 -6.12
CA GLY A 253 1.70 -8.86 -6.95
C GLY A 253 2.86 -8.03 -7.47
N GLN A 254 3.90 -7.82 -6.65
CA GLN A 254 5.12 -7.10 -7.04
C GLN A 254 5.93 -7.87 -8.08
N ALA A 255 6.14 -9.17 -7.88
CA ALA A 255 6.87 -10.03 -8.80
C ALA A 255 6.15 -10.15 -10.16
N ILE A 256 4.84 -10.37 -10.12
CA ILE A 256 4.01 -10.45 -11.33
C ILE A 256 3.99 -9.09 -12.04
N GLY A 257 3.76 -8.00 -11.32
CA GLY A 257 3.73 -6.65 -11.89
C GLY A 257 5.03 -6.26 -12.56
N GLY A 258 6.17 -6.54 -11.92
CA GLY A 258 7.48 -6.24 -12.49
C GLY A 258 7.84 -7.11 -13.70
N SER A 259 7.28 -8.31 -13.82
CA SER A 259 7.62 -9.25 -14.90
C SER A 259 6.73 -9.10 -16.14
N ILE A 260 5.47 -8.66 -16.02
CA ILE A 260 4.55 -8.50 -17.16
C ILE A 260 5.15 -7.65 -18.29
N PRO A 261 5.73 -6.46 -18.04
CA PRO A 261 6.36 -5.67 -19.09
C PRO A 261 7.50 -6.41 -19.80
N ALA A 262 8.29 -7.19 -19.07
CA ALA A 262 9.36 -7.98 -19.66
C ALA A 262 8.83 -9.08 -20.61
N PHE A 263 7.71 -9.73 -20.26
CA PHE A 263 7.05 -10.67 -21.16
C PHE A 263 6.49 -9.98 -22.41
N ILE A 264 5.86 -8.80 -22.26
CA ILE A 264 5.33 -8.04 -23.40
C ILE A 264 6.47 -7.61 -24.34
N LEU A 265 7.62 -7.19 -23.79
CA LEU A 265 8.81 -6.87 -24.58
C LEU A 265 9.36 -8.10 -25.32
N GLY A 266 9.45 -9.25 -24.63
CA GLY A 266 9.90 -10.50 -25.26
C GLY A 266 8.98 -10.95 -26.41
N LEU A 267 7.65 -10.86 -26.22
CA LEU A 267 6.67 -11.22 -27.24
C LEU A 267 6.60 -10.24 -28.41
N SER A 268 6.92 -8.96 -28.18
CA SER A 268 6.94 -7.94 -29.24
C SER A 268 8.23 -7.94 -30.06
N GLY A 269 9.23 -8.75 -29.70
CA GLY A 269 10.50 -8.83 -30.43
C GLY A 269 11.50 -7.73 -30.06
N TYR A 270 11.45 -7.24 -28.81
CA TYR A 270 12.39 -6.24 -28.32
C TYR A 270 13.86 -6.68 -28.47
N ILE A 271 14.69 -5.81 -29.06
CA ILE A 271 16.14 -6.00 -29.16
C ILE A 271 16.83 -4.77 -28.56
N ALA A 272 17.73 -4.98 -27.59
CA ALA A 272 18.35 -3.86 -26.87
C ALA A 272 19.24 -2.98 -27.76
N ASN A 273 19.31 -1.68 -27.45
CA ASN A 273 20.26 -0.71 -28.02
C ASN A 273 20.14 -0.43 -29.52
N GLN A 274 18.99 -0.71 -30.12
CA GLN A 274 18.68 -0.35 -31.49
C GLN A 274 17.32 0.36 -31.60
N ALA A 275 17.02 0.89 -32.79
CA ALA A 275 15.68 1.40 -33.10
C ALA A 275 14.66 0.26 -33.01
N GLN A 276 13.52 0.53 -32.38
CA GLN A 276 12.48 -0.46 -32.14
C GLN A 276 11.40 -0.41 -33.23
N THR A 277 10.77 -1.55 -33.49
CA THR A 277 9.66 -1.61 -34.44
C THR A 277 8.39 -0.97 -33.85
N PRO A 278 7.41 -0.58 -34.68
CA PRO A 278 6.13 -0.04 -34.20
C PRO A 278 5.39 -0.99 -33.24
N GLU A 279 5.56 -2.30 -33.40
CA GLU A 279 4.97 -3.33 -32.55
C GLU A 279 5.57 -3.27 -31.12
N VAL A 280 6.89 -3.16 -31.01
CA VAL A 280 7.58 -3.00 -29.72
C VAL A 280 7.19 -1.70 -29.04
N ILE A 281 7.13 -0.59 -29.79
CA ILE A 281 6.69 0.72 -29.26
C ILE A 281 5.26 0.61 -28.70
N THR A 282 4.36 -0.06 -29.41
CA THR A 282 2.99 -0.31 -28.95
C THR A 282 2.96 -1.21 -27.72
N GLY A 283 3.82 -2.23 -27.66
CA GLY A 283 4.00 -3.09 -26.48
C GLY A 283 4.45 -2.31 -25.25
N ILE A 284 5.41 -1.39 -25.39
CA ILE A 284 5.87 -0.50 -24.32
C ILE A 284 4.74 0.40 -23.82
N ARG A 285 4.01 1.05 -24.74
CA ARG A 285 2.87 1.92 -24.40
C ARG A 285 1.74 1.16 -23.70
N THR A 286 1.48 -0.07 -24.13
CA THR A 286 0.49 -0.97 -23.51
C THR A 286 0.92 -1.35 -22.09
N SER A 287 2.21 -1.65 -21.89
CA SER A 287 2.75 -2.08 -20.60
C SER A 287 2.70 -0.99 -19.54
N ILE A 288 3.00 0.27 -19.90
CA ILE A 288 2.99 1.40 -18.96
C ILE A 288 1.60 1.99 -18.69
N ALA A 289 0.63 1.76 -19.58
CA ALA A 289 -0.68 2.41 -19.51
C ALA A 289 -1.85 1.43 -19.43
N LEU A 290 -2.06 0.60 -20.46
CA LEU A 290 -3.24 -0.28 -20.56
C LEU A 290 -3.21 -1.44 -19.56
N VAL A 291 -2.04 -2.03 -19.31
CA VAL A 291 -1.89 -3.08 -18.28
C VAL A 291 -2.27 -2.53 -16.90
N PRO A 292 -1.65 -1.42 -16.42
CA PRO A 292 -2.05 -0.76 -15.17
C PRO A 292 -3.53 -0.38 -15.12
N CYS A 293 -4.08 0.13 -16.23
CA CYS A 293 -5.50 0.48 -16.36
C CYS A 293 -6.41 -0.73 -16.14
N GLY A 294 -6.15 -1.85 -16.83
CA GLY A 294 -6.95 -3.07 -16.73
C GLY A 294 -6.94 -3.67 -15.32
N PHE A 295 -5.77 -3.73 -14.68
CA PHE A 295 -5.67 -4.22 -13.31
C PHE A 295 -6.32 -3.28 -12.29
N MET A 296 -6.26 -1.95 -12.50
CA MET A 296 -6.92 -1.02 -11.61
C MET A 296 -8.45 -1.07 -11.74
N LEU A 297 -8.96 -1.26 -12.95
CA LEU A 297 -10.38 -1.52 -13.20
C LEU A 297 -10.83 -2.85 -12.59
N LEU A 298 -10.00 -3.90 -12.70
CA LEU A 298 -10.29 -5.18 -12.06
C LEU A 298 -10.35 -5.05 -10.53
N ALA A 299 -9.42 -4.30 -9.93
CA ALA A 299 -9.44 -3.99 -8.51
C ALA A 299 -10.73 -3.24 -8.10
N PHE A 300 -11.17 -2.29 -8.91
CA PHE A 300 -12.45 -1.58 -8.72
C PHE A 300 -13.63 -2.56 -8.72
N VAL A 301 -13.73 -3.43 -9.73
CA VAL A 301 -14.83 -4.41 -9.85
C VAL A 301 -14.85 -5.37 -8.67
N ILE A 302 -13.69 -5.86 -8.22
CA ILE A 302 -13.62 -6.78 -7.07
C ILE A 302 -14.07 -6.07 -5.77
N ILE A 303 -13.54 -4.87 -5.52
CA ILE A 303 -13.86 -4.13 -4.29
C ILE A 303 -15.27 -3.54 -4.33
N TRP A 304 -15.89 -3.42 -5.50
CA TRP A 304 -17.30 -3.06 -5.61
C TRP A 304 -18.20 -4.05 -4.85
N PHE A 305 -17.90 -5.34 -4.94
CA PHE A 305 -18.59 -6.41 -4.23
C PHE A 305 -18.05 -6.65 -2.80
N TYR A 306 -17.17 -5.79 -2.31
CA TYR A 306 -16.61 -5.91 -0.97
C TYR A 306 -17.73 -5.75 0.10
N PRO A 307 -17.93 -6.75 0.98
CA PRO A 307 -19.09 -6.79 1.87
C PRO A 307 -18.92 -5.93 3.13
N LEU A 308 -17.69 -5.53 3.48
CA LEU A 308 -17.40 -4.81 4.71
C LEU A 308 -17.44 -3.29 4.46
N THR A 309 -18.54 -2.67 4.86
CA THR A 309 -18.72 -1.21 4.88
C THR A 309 -18.34 -0.64 6.25
N ASP A 310 -18.04 0.66 6.35
CA ASP A 310 -17.74 1.30 7.64
C ASP A 310 -18.88 1.15 8.66
N LYS A 311 -20.14 1.14 8.21
CA LYS A 311 -21.29 0.85 9.08
C LYS A 311 -21.20 -0.57 9.64
N LYS A 312 -20.97 -1.55 8.76
CA LYS A 312 -20.87 -2.95 9.19
C LYS A 312 -19.66 -3.20 10.08
N PHE A 313 -18.56 -2.53 9.79
CA PHE A 313 -17.35 -2.58 10.61
C PHE A 313 -17.60 -2.05 12.03
N LYS A 314 -18.27 -0.90 12.18
CA LYS A 314 -18.64 -0.36 13.50
C LYS A 314 -19.51 -1.32 14.30
N GLU A 315 -20.51 -1.95 13.66
CA GLU A 315 -21.34 -2.98 14.32
C GLU A 315 -20.49 -4.14 14.85
N ILE A 316 -19.53 -4.60 14.05
CA ILE A 316 -18.65 -5.71 14.42
C ILE A 316 -17.76 -5.36 15.61
N VAL A 317 -17.16 -4.16 15.62
CA VAL A 317 -16.31 -3.72 16.72
C VAL A 317 -17.10 -3.64 18.03
N VAL A 318 -18.31 -3.08 18.01
CA VAL A 318 -19.18 -3.01 19.19
C VAL A 318 -19.53 -4.41 19.72
N GLU A 319 -19.84 -5.35 18.82
CA GLU A 319 -20.17 -6.72 19.19
C GLU A 319 -18.96 -7.47 19.79
N ILE A 320 -17.75 -7.28 19.25
CA ILE A 320 -16.52 -7.83 19.82
C ILE A 320 -16.29 -7.29 21.25
N ASP A 321 -16.45 -5.98 21.44
CA ASP A 321 -16.26 -5.34 22.76
C ASP A 321 -17.30 -5.82 23.77
N ASN A 322 -18.55 -6.03 23.35
CA ASN A 322 -19.59 -6.60 24.21
C ASN A 322 -19.25 -8.03 24.65
N ARG A 323 -18.78 -8.89 23.73
CA ARG A 323 -18.34 -10.26 24.06
C ARG A 323 -17.20 -10.27 25.07
N LYS A 324 -16.23 -9.36 24.93
CA LYS A 324 -15.12 -9.20 25.88
C LYS A 324 -15.59 -8.79 27.26
N LYS A 325 -16.53 -7.84 27.36
CA LYS A 325 -17.11 -7.41 28.64
C LYS A 325 -17.84 -8.54 29.35
N VAL A 326 -18.66 -9.30 28.63
CA VAL A 326 -19.39 -10.47 29.18
C VAL A 326 -18.40 -11.53 29.66
N GLN A 327 -17.37 -11.84 28.88
CA GLN A 327 -16.35 -12.82 29.27
C GLN A 327 -15.57 -12.37 30.50
N GLN A 328 -15.25 -11.08 30.63
CA GLN A 328 -14.58 -10.53 31.80
C GLN A 328 -15.46 -10.56 33.05
N GLN A 329 -16.76 -10.26 32.92
CA GLN A 329 -17.72 -10.38 34.02
C GLN A 329 -17.80 -11.82 34.52
N LEU A 330 -17.94 -12.80 33.61
CA LEU A 330 -17.96 -14.22 33.97
C LEU A 330 -16.68 -14.65 34.70
N ILE A 331 -15.50 -14.17 34.26
CA ILE A 331 -14.23 -14.46 34.95
C ILE A 331 -14.26 -13.87 36.36
N ASN A 332 -14.68 -12.61 36.50
CA ASN A 332 -14.74 -11.94 37.80
C ASN A 332 -15.69 -12.68 38.76
N ASP A 333 -16.87 -13.09 38.28
CA ASP A 333 -17.89 -13.83 39.05
C ASP A 333 -17.40 -15.23 39.50
N ILE A 334 -16.53 -15.88 38.72
CA ILE A 334 -15.92 -17.17 39.10
C ILE A 334 -14.80 -16.98 40.14
N THR A 335 -14.12 -15.83 40.11
CA THR A 335 -12.98 -15.53 41.00
C THR A 335 -13.35 -14.84 42.31
N SER A 336 -14.59 -14.35 42.45
CA SER A 336 -15.15 -13.74 43.67
C SER A 336 -15.84 -14.76 44.57
#